data_AF-A0A1C3K442-F1
#
_entry.id   AF-A0A1C3K442-F1
#
_cell.length_a   1.000
_cell.length_b   1.000
_cell.length_c   1.000
_cell.angle_alpha   90.00
_cell.angle_beta   90.00
_cell.angle_gamma   90.00
#
_symmetry.space_group_name_H-M   'P 1'
#
loop_
_entity.id
_entity.type
_entity.pdbx_description
1 polymer ?
#
loop_
_entity_poly.entity_id
_entity_poly.type
_entity_poly.pdbx_seq_one_letter_code
_entity_poly.pdbx_strand_id
1 'polypeptide(L)'
;MAYTRTTAKKLLTATELEVFDAATPAGIKTLTKPQLRSKLERSRKLRDKYRDLFRRQRLALRAEVGSKAGTKGNANERTRQKEELLGELVTKFEARIAQIEQTEDKEFAKACAVAEKRSRA
;
A
#
# COMPACT_ATOMS: atom_id res chain seq x y z
N MET A 1 -5.63 10.19 2.02
CA MET A 1 -6.16 8.84 2.31
C MET A 1 -7.65 9.00 2.25
N ALA A 2 -8.33 8.29 1.37
CA ALA A 2 -9.78 8.41 1.21
C ALA A 2 -10.55 7.72 2.34
N TYR A 3 -9.93 6.75 3.01
CA TYR A 3 -10.57 5.92 4.04
C TYR A 3 -10.14 6.30 5.46
N THR A 4 -11.11 6.42 6.37
CA THR A 4 -10.85 6.59 7.82
C THR A 4 -10.59 5.23 8.48
N ARG A 5 -9.94 5.23 9.65
CA ARG A 5 -9.71 4.01 10.44
C ARG A 5 -11.00 3.27 10.77
N THR A 6 -12.09 4.00 11.07
CA THR A 6 -13.41 3.43 11.35
C THR A 6 -13.98 2.70 10.13
N THR A 7 -13.84 3.29 8.94
CA THR A 7 -14.26 2.65 7.69
C THR A 7 -13.37 1.45 7.36
N ALA A 8 -12.06 1.58 7.53
CA ALA A 8 -11.10 0.48 7.35
C ALA A 8 -11.42 -0.71 8.26
N LYS A 9 -11.80 -0.47 9.52
CA LYS A 9 -12.20 -1.51 10.48
C LYS A 9 -13.45 -2.29 10.07
N LYS A 10 -14.38 -1.64 9.35
CA LYS A 10 -15.58 -2.33 8.83
C LYS A 10 -15.26 -3.20 7.62
N LEU A 11 -14.22 -2.86 6.86
CA LEU A 11 -13.86 -3.53 5.62
C LEU A 11 -12.84 -4.65 5.83
N LEU A 12 -11.75 -4.34 6.54
CA LEU A 12 -10.57 -5.18 6.72
C LEU A 12 -10.71 -6.12 7.92
N THR A 13 -9.99 -7.24 7.85
CA THR A 13 -9.79 -8.15 8.99
C THR A 13 -8.74 -7.59 9.96
N ALA A 14 -8.64 -8.14 11.18
CA ALA A 14 -7.70 -7.67 12.20
C ALA A 14 -6.25 -7.64 11.70
N THR A 15 -5.81 -8.68 10.99
CA THR A 15 -4.45 -8.79 10.45
C THR A 15 -4.18 -7.82 9.29
N GLU A 16 -5.20 -7.42 8.54
CA GLU A 16 -5.10 -6.41 7.49
C GLU A 16 -5.09 -5.00 8.08
N LEU A 17 -5.80 -4.82 9.18
CA LEU A 17 -5.85 -3.56 9.92
C LEU A 17 -4.48 -3.18 10.50
N GLU A 18 -3.65 -4.14 10.87
CA GLU A 18 -2.25 -3.90 11.26
C GLU A 18 -1.43 -3.21 10.15
N VAL A 19 -1.70 -3.55 8.89
CA VAL A 19 -1.03 -2.96 7.74
C VAL A 19 -1.54 -1.55 7.50
N PHE A 20 -2.84 -1.32 7.72
CA PHE A 20 -3.44 0.00 7.68
C PHE A 20 -2.90 0.92 8.78
N ASP A 21 -2.85 0.44 10.02
CA ASP A 21 -2.34 1.19 11.17
C ASP A 21 -0.85 1.55 10.97
N ALA A 22 -0.06 0.66 10.36
CA ALA A 22 1.33 0.93 9.95
C ALA A 22 1.46 2.00 8.86
N ALA A 23 0.48 2.14 7.97
CA ALA A 23 0.47 3.14 6.91
C ALA A 23 -0.03 4.53 7.36
N THR A 24 -0.47 4.66 8.61
CA THR A 24 -0.86 5.95 9.18
C THR A 24 0.34 6.91 9.26
N PRO A 25 0.13 8.24 9.25
CA PRO A 25 1.24 9.20 9.35
C PRO A 25 2.11 9.02 10.60
N ALA A 26 1.52 8.55 11.70
CA ALA A 26 2.26 8.23 12.92
C ALA A 26 3.05 6.92 12.76
N GLY A 27 2.40 5.84 12.33
CA GLY A 27 3.05 4.53 12.17
C GLY A 27 4.14 4.50 11.10
N ILE A 28 3.94 5.21 9.98
CA ILE A 28 4.90 5.19 8.86
C ILE A 28 6.22 5.90 9.19
N LYS A 29 6.21 6.80 10.17
CA LYS A 29 7.41 7.52 10.65
C LYS A 29 8.25 6.67 11.60
N THR A 30 7.63 5.78 12.36
CA THR A 30 8.32 4.94 13.35
C THR A 30 8.98 3.70 12.74
N LEU A 31 8.60 3.32 11.51
CA LEU A 31 9.11 2.12 10.85
C LEU A 31 10.46 2.37 10.18
N THR A 32 11.36 1.39 10.30
CA THR A 32 12.65 1.38 9.62
C THR A 32 12.49 0.95 8.15
N LYS A 33 13.48 1.26 7.29
CA LYS A 33 13.50 0.86 5.87
C LYS A 33 13.19 -0.63 5.63
N PRO A 34 13.79 -1.61 6.33
CA PRO A 34 13.46 -3.03 6.14
C PRO A 34 12.03 -3.37 6.60
N GLN A 35 11.53 -2.74 7.67
CA GLN A 35 10.15 -2.93 8.12
C GLN A 35 9.14 -2.37 7.10
N LEU A 36 9.43 -1.19 6.52
CA LEU A 36 8.62 -0.61 5.44
C LEU A 36 8.57 -1.52 4.21
N ARG A 37 9.70 -2.12 3.82
CA ARG A 37 9.75 -3.10 2.72
C ARG A 37 8.90 -4.34 3.02
N SER A 38 9.00 -4.90 4.22
CA SER A 38 8.17 -6.05 4.62
C SER A 38 6.67 -5.73 4.60
N LYS A 39 6.29 -4.54 5.10
CA LYS A 39 4.89 -4.08 5.08
C LYS A 39 4.41 -3.77 3.66
N LEU A 40 5.26 -3.24 2.79
CA LEU A 40 4.97 -3.04 1.37
C LEU A 40 4.68 -4.37 0.67
N GLU A 41 5.53 -5.39 0.87
CA GLU A 41 5.30 -6.71 0.29
C GLU A 41 4.00 -7.35 0.77
N ARG A 42 3.71 -7.26 2.07
CA ARG A 42 2.44 -7.75 2.63
C ARG A 42 1.24 -7.01 2.02
N SER A 43 1.35 -5.70 1.85
CA SER A 43 0.32 -4.87 1.21
C SER A 43 0.10 -5.26 -0.25
N ARG A 44 1.18 -5.50 -1.01
CA ARG A 44 1.13 -5.97 -2.40
C ARG A 44 0.45 -7.33 -2.52
N LYS A 45 0.86 -8.31 -1.69
CA LYS A 45 0.24 -9.64 -1.65
C LYS A 45 -1.27 -9.59 -1.35
N LEU A 46 -1.66 -8.75 -0.37
CA LEU A 46 -3.08 -8.56 -0.04
C LEU A 46 -3.84 -7.90 -1.19
N ARG A 47 -3.29 -6.84 -1.80
CA ARG A 47 -3.90 -6.17 -2.95
C ARG A 47 -4.11 -7.13 -4.10
N ASP A 48 -3.10 -7.90 -4.46
CA ASP A 48 -3.16 -8.82 -5.59
C ASP A 48 -4.16 -9.96 -5.33
N LYS A 49 -4.23 -10.47 -4.08
CA LYS A 49 -5.28 -11.40 -3.64
C LYS A 49 -6.69 -10.83 -3.87
N TYR A 50 -6.94 -9.59 -3.47
CA TYR A 50 -8.27 -8.98 -3.61
C TYR A 50 -8.61 -8.61 -5.05
N ARG A 51 -7.63 -8.18 -5.83
CA ARG A 51 -7.76 -7.98 -7.28
C ARG A 51 -8.15 -9.26 -8.01
N ASP A 52 -7.49 -10.37 -7.68
CA ASP A 52 -7.80 -11.67 -8.29
C ASP A 52 -9.15 -12.21 -7.83
N LEU A 53 -9.50 -12.02 -6.55
CA LEU A 53 -10.82 -12.35 -6.04
C LEU A 53 -11.92 -11.55 -6.77
N PHE A 54 -11.73 -10.24 -6.95
CA PHE A 54 -12.67 -9.38 -7.67
C PHE A 54 -12.87 -9.85 -9.11
N ARG A 55 -11.77 -10.20 -9.81
CA ARG A 55 -11.83 -10.75 -11.16
C ARG A 55 -12.62 -12.06 -11.22
N ARG A 56 -12.36 -12.99 -10.30
CA ARG A 56 -13.08 -14.28 -10.23
C ARG A 56 -14.56 -14.09 -9.93
N GLN A 57 -14.89 -13.24 -8.96
CA GLN A 57 -16.28 -12.91 -8.62
C GLN A 57 -17.02 -12.31 -9.82
N ARG A 58 -16.37 -11.42 -10.57
CA ARG A 58 -16.95 -10.83 -11.79
C ARG A 58 -17.20 -11.87 -12.89
N LEU A 59 -16.30 -12.84 -13.08
CA LEU A 59 -16.50 -13.93 -14.03
C LEU A 59 -17.62 -14.88 -13.62
N ALA A 60 -17.71 -15.22 -12.33
CA ALA A 60 -18.79 -16.05 -11.79
C ALA A 60 -20.16 -15.39 -11.99
N LEU A 61 -20.28 -14.09 -11.67
CA LEU A 61 -21.52 -13.35 -11.89
C LEU A 61 -21.87 -13.22 -13.38
N ARG A 62 -20.88 -13.11 -14.27
CA ARG A 62 -21.13 -13.15 -15.72
C ARG A 62 -21.72 -14.50 -16.14
N ALA A 63 -21.21 -15.61 -15.59
CA ALA A 63 -21.73 -16.94 -15.89
C ALA A 63 -23.16 -17.13 -15.37
N GLU A 64 -23.50 -16.58 -14.19
CA GLU A 64 -24.86 -16.66 -13.64
C GLU A 64 -25.88 -15.74 -14.34
N VAL A 65 -25.51 -14.48 -14.61
CA VAL A 65 -26.46 -13.45 -15.09
C VAL A 65 -26.55 -13.43 -16.62
N GLY A 66 -25.60 -14.05 -17.34
CA GLY A 66 -25.54 -14.05 -18.81
C GLY A 66 -25.28 -12.67 -19.43
N SER A 67 -25.18 -11.60 -18.64
CA SER A 67 -24.94 -10.24 -19.13
C SER A 67 -23.43 -9.96 -19.29
N LYS A 68 -23.06 -9.20 -20.34
CA LYS A 68 -21.67 -8.79 -20.60
C LYS A 68 -21.02 -8.08 -19.39
N ALA A 69 -21.84 -7.33 -18.63
CA ALA A 69 -21.42 -6.61 -17.44
C ALA A 69 -21.21 -7.52 -16.21
N GLY A 70 -21.88 -8.67 -16.14
CA GLY A 70 -21.74 -9.61 -15.01
C GLY A 70 -22.03 -8.97 -13.67
N THR A 71 -22.98 -8.03 -13.61
CA THR A 71 -23.31 -7.25 -12.42
C THR A 71 -24.68 -7.65 -11.89
N LYS A 72 -24.70 -8.17 -10.66
CA LYS A 72 -25.91 -8.34 -9.85
C LYS A 72 -25.79 -7.43 -8.62
N GLY A 73 -26.17 -6.16 -8.76
CA GLY A 73 -26.11 -5.16 -7.68
C GLY A 73 -24.71 -4.91 -7.09
N ASN A 74 -24.63 -4.78 -5.76
CA ASN A 74 -23.41 -4.49 -4.99
C ASN A 74 -22.52 -5.71 -4.68
N ALA A 75 -22.73 -6.85 -5.36
CA ALA A 75 -22.16 -8.15 -4.97
C ALA A 75 -20.63 -8.18 -4.79
N ASN A 76 -19.88 -7.22 -5.37
CA ASN A 76 -18.41 -7.16 -5.29
C ASN A 76 -17.86 -5.82 -4.77
N GLU A 77 -18.72 -4.89 -4.35
CA GLU A 77 -18.33 -3.52 -3.99
C GLU A 77 -17.38 -3.51 -2.78
N ARG A 78 -17.61 -4.40 -1.82
CA ARG A 78 -16.71 -4.58 -0.67
C ARG A 78 -15.31 -5.05 -1.09
N THR A 79 -15.22 -5.95 -2.06
CA THR A 79 -13.93 -6.45 -2.57
C THR A 79 -13.17 -5.35 -3.31
N ARG A 80 -13.89 -4.55 -4.09
CA ARG A 80 -13.35 -3.38 -4.78
C ARG A 80 -12.79 -2.35 -3.79
N GLN A 81 -13.56 -1.98 -2.77
CA GLN A 81 -13.12 -1.04 -1.72
C GLN A 81 -11.86 -1.52 -1.00
N LYS A 82 -11.74 -2.84 -0.77
CA LYS A 82 -10.51 -3.42 -0.21
C LYS A 82 -9.31 -3.28 -1.15
N GLU A 83 -9.49 -3.55 -2.44
CA GLU A 83 -8.43 -3.39 -3.44
C GLU A 83 -7.96 -1.92 -3.51
N GLU A 84 -8.88 -0.98 -3.60
CA GLU A 84 -8.60 0.46 -3.66
C GLU A 84 -7.85 0.93 -2.40
N LEU A 85 -8.34 0.55 -1.22
CA LEU A 85 -7.71 0.89 0.05
C LEU A 85 -6.27 0.36 0.10
N LEU A 86 -6.06 -0.92 -0.24
CA LEU A 86 -4.72 -1.53 -0.24
C LEU A 86 -3.80 -0.91 -1.30
N GLY A 87 -4.35 -0.50 -2.44
CA GLY A 87 -3.65 0.28 -3.45
C GLY A 87 -3.09 1.59 -2.90
N GLU A 88 -3.91 2.37 -2.17
CA GLU A 88 -3.45 3.59 -1.50
C GLU A 88 -2.33 3.31 -0.47
N LEU A 89 -2.41 2.20 0.28
CA LEU A 89 -1.35 1.84 1.24
C LEU A 89 -0.03 1.54 0.55
N VAL A 90 -0.06 0.79 -0.56
CA VAL A 90 1.13 0.45 -1.34
C VAL A 90 1.83 1.73 -1.80
N THR A 91 1.10 2.66 -2.42
CA THR A 91 1.67 3.93 -2.90
C THR A 91 2.29 4.75 -1.77
N LYS A 92 1.69 4.74 -0.58
CA LYS A 92 2.26 5.43 0.59
C LYS A 92 3.55 4.81 1.09
N PHE A 93 3.61 3.48 1.18
CA PHE A 93 4.83 2.79 1.59
C PHE A 93 5.95 3.01 0.57
N GLU A 94 5.65 2.97 -0.72
CA GLU A 94 6.60 3.31 -1.80
C GLU A 94 7.10 4.75 -1.67
N ALA A 95 6.20 5.72 -1.48
CA ALA A 95 6.58 7.11 -1.29
C ALA A 95 7.49 7.31 -0.05
N ARG A 96 7.24 6.60 1.05
CA ARG A 96 8.09 6.68 2.24
C ARG A 96 9.47 6.09 2.01
N ILE A 97 9.55 4.93 1.34
CA ILE A 97 10.84 4.29 1.03
C ILE A 97 11.65 5.21 0.12
N ALA A 98 11.04 5.79 -0.92
CA ALA A 98 11.69 6.74 -1.81
C ALA A 98 12.18 8.00 -1.08
N GLN A 99 11.41 8.51 -0.10
CA GLN A 99 11.86 9.62 0.74
C GLN A 99 13.10 9.27 1.56
N ILE A 100 13.12 8.08 2.18
CA ILE A 100 14.27 7.62 2.97
C ILE A 100 15.51 7.51 2.06
N GLU A 101 15.36 6.86 0.90
CA GLU A 101 16.44 6.70 -0.09
C GLU A 101 16.98 8.06 -0.55
N GLN A 102 16.12 9.02 -0.90
CA GLN A 102 16.54 10.38 -1.24
C GLN A 102 17.24 11.12 -0.10
N THR A 103 16.91 10.80 1.15
CA THR A 103 17.54 11.43 2.31
C THR A 103 18.93 10.86 2.52
N GLU A 104 19.07 9.53 2.41
CA GLU A 104 20.36 8.81 2.44
C GLU A 104 21.30 9.31 1.33
N ASP A 105 20.81 9.46 0.10
CA ASP A 105 21.60 9.95 -1.05
C ASP A 105 22.10 11.38 -0.82
N LYS A 106 21.25 12.26 -0.27
CA LYS A 106 21.63 13.64 0.06
C LYS A 106 22.67 13.71 1.16
N GLU A 107 22.57 12.84 2.16
CA GLU A 107 23.56 12.75 3.24
C GLU A 107 24.90 12.24 2.71
N PHE A 108 24.89 11.23 1.85
CA PHE A 108 26.09 10.72 1.18
C PHE A 108 26.76 11.79 0.32
N ALA A 109 26.00 12.52 -0.51
CA ALA A 109 26.53 13.61 -1.33
C ALA A 109 27.16 14.73 -0.48
N LYS A 110 26.54 15.07 0.66
CA LYS A 110 27.12 16.03 1.61
C LYS A 110 28.42 15.52 2.22
N ALA A 111 28.48 14.25 2.62
CA ALA A 111 29.68 13.64 3.19
C ALA A 111 30.85 13.66 2.20
N CYS A 112 30.60 13.29 0.94
CA CYS A 112 31.60 13.36 -0.13
C CYS A 112 32.10 14.79 -0.37
N ALA A 113 31.20 15.78 -0.40
CA ALA A 113 31.58 17.18 -0.57
C ALA A 113 32.40 17.73 0.61
N VAL A 114 32.12 17.29 1.84
CA VAL A 114 32.91 17.65 3.02
C VAL A 114 34.29 16.99 2.97
N ALA A 115 34.37 15.72 2.54
CA ALA A 115 35.64 15.01 2.38
C ALA A 115 36.52 15.68 1.32
N GLU A 116 35.97 16.07 0.17
CA GLU A 116 36.69 16.77 -0.89
C GLU A 116 37.24 18.12 -0.41
N LYS A 117 36.43 18.89 0.34
CA LYS A 117 36.87 20.15 0.94
C LYS A 117 38.01 19.95 1.95
N ARG A 118 37.95 18.88 2.76
CA ARG A 118 39.02 18.55 3.71
C ARG A 118 40.31 18.09 3.03
N SER A 119 40.24 17.41 1.90
CA SER A 119 41.42 16.98 1.14
C SER A 119 42.11 18.10 0.36
N ARG A 120 41.43 19.22 0.15
CA ARG A 120 41.95 20.41 -0.57
C ARG A 120 42.54 21.48 0.36
N ALA A 121 42.39 21.33 1.67
CA ALA A 121 42.94 22.22 2.70
C ALA A 121 44.22 21.63 3.27
#